data_AF-A0A8S0RH17-F1
#
_entry.id   AF-A0A8S0RH17-F1
#
_cell.length_a   1.000
_cell.length_b   1.000
_cell.length_c   1.000
_cell.angle_alpha   90.00
_cell.angle_beta   90.00
_cell.angle_gamma   90.00
#
_symmetry.space_group_name_H-M   'P 1'
#
loop_
_entity.id
_entity.type
_entity.pdbx_description
1 polymer ?
#
loop_
_entity_poly.entity_id
_entity_poly.type
_entity_poly.pdbx_seq_one_letter_code
_entity_poly.pdbx_strand_id
1 'polypeptide(L)'
;MEALVALCDTFVPSIDVSQLPVDDFSAIKFYQTSDSMAGTPRPGSGTVTNPSSISYKLNNADEENLKKGLERVLRILAAAGAEEIGTHHEHGRTLKVKEASLKEFEKFVKEESSMPLKKLSTTICSAHQMGSCRMGRRRGRWRGFFMADSSVFSTALGMNPMVAIQAISYCTAQSVLEVLGSKKYI
;
A
#
# COMPACT_ATOMS: atom_id res chain seq x y z
N MET A 1 23.91 -29.83 5.47
CA MET A 1 23.03 -28.93 6.23
C MET A 1 22.55 -27.87 5.25
N GLU A 2 21.31 -27.95 4.77
CA GLU A 2 20.78 -26.93 3.87
C GLU A 2 20.38 -25.70 4.70
N ALA A 3 21.02 -24.56 4.43
CA ALA A 3 20.71 -23.32 5.12
C ALA A 3 19.40 -22.74 4.58
N LEU A 4 18.47 -22.41 5.49
CA LEU A 4 17.24 -21.70 5.15
C LEU A 4 17.50 -20.20 5.33
N VAL A 5 17.33 -19.43 4.25
CA VAL A 5 17.43 -17.96 4.27
C VAL A 5 16.02 -17.39 4.14
N ALA A 6 15.59 -16.64 5.14
CA ALA A 6 14.41 -15.79 5.07
C ALA A 6 14.88 -14.36 4.81
N LEU A 7 14.37 -13.75 3.74
CA LEU A 7 14.64 -12.36 3.38
C LEU A 7 13.39 -11.53 3.67
N CYS A 8 13.57 -10.41 4.36
CA CYS A 8 12.56 -9.40 4.59
C CYS A 8 12.79 -8.30 3.56
N ASP A 9 11.89 -8.16 2.59
CA ASP A 9 11.98 -7.25 1.47
C ASP A 9 10.85 -6.21 1.53
N THR A 10 11.00 -5.23 2.40
CA THR A 10 10.00 -4.17 2.57
C THR A 10 10.14 -3.04 1.53
N PHE A 11 11.16 -3.05 0.65
CA PHE A 11 11.51 -1.85 -0.13
C PHE A 11 12.01 -2.04 -1.56
N VAL A 12 11.79 -3.19 -2.20
CA VAL A 12 12.15 -3.29 -3.62
C VAL A 12 10.99 -2.84 -4.53
N PRO A 13 11.07 -1.66 -5.19
CA PRO A 13 10.11 -1.29 -6.23
C PRO A 13 10.33 -2.09 -7.50
N SER A 14 9.47 -1.89 -8.51
CA SER A 14 9.85 -2.22 -9.89
C SER A 14 11.06 -1.38 -10.30
N ILE A 15 12.23 -1.99 -10.41
CA ILE A 15 13.46 -1.38 -10.94
C ILE A 15 13.51 -1.61 -12.46
N ASP A 16 13.90 -0.60 -13.22
CA ASP A 16 14.26 -0.79 -14.63
C ASP A 16 15.57 -1.58 -14.70
N VAL A 17 15.43 -2.87 -14.93
CA VAL A 17 16.52 -3.85 -15.04
C VAL A 17 17.49 -3.58 -16.18
N SER A 18 17.18 -2.67 -17.11
CA SER A 18 18.07 -2.31 -18.21
C SER A 18 19.31 -1.52 -17.76
N GLN A 19 19.31 -0.97 -16.53
CA GLN A 19 20.42 -0.17 -15.99
C GLN A 19 21.27 -0.90 -14.94
N LEU A 20 21.00 -2.17 -14.64
CA LEU A 20 21.81 -2.94 -13.69
C LEU A 20 23.13 -3.40 -14.36
N PRO A 21 24.27 -3.35 -13.64
CA PRO A 21 25.52 -3.92 -14.12
C PRO A 21 25.33 -5.38 -14.55
N VAL A 22 25.84 -5.73 -15.74
CA VAL A 22 25.61 -7.02 -16.44
C VAL A 22 26.10 -8.23 -15.63
N ASP A 23 26.93 -7.97 -14.63
CA ASP A 23 27.54 -8.91 -13.70
C ASP A 23 26.59 -9.40 -12.59
N ASP A 24 25.47 -8.74 -12.30
CA ASP A 24 24.47 -9.24 -11.34
C ASP A 24 23.28 -9.95 -12.01
N PHE A 25 23.58 -11.04 -12.71
CA PHE A 25 22.60 -11.93 -13.33
C PHE A 25 21.54 -12.46 -12.34
N SER A 26 21.87 -12.50 -11.04
CA SER A 26 20.97 -13.00 -10.00
C SER A 26 19.87 -12.00 -9.66
N ALA A 27 20.23 -10.72 -9.51
CA ALA A 27 19.30 -9.63 -9.31
C ALA A 27 18.44 -9.40 -10.56
N ILE A 28 19.05 -9.32 -11.76
CA ILE A 28 18.32 -9.13 -13.02
C ILE A 28 17.24 -10.21 -13.22
N LYS A 29 17.57 -11.48 -12.93
CA LYS A 29 16.64 -12.60 -13.06
C LYS A 29 15.55 -12.59 -11.97
N PHE A 30 15.87 -12.14 -10.76
CA PHE A 30 14.90 -11.93 -9.68
C PHE A 30 13.86 -10.87 -10.07
N TYR A 31 14.30 -9.71 -10.56
CA TYR A 31 13.42 -8.62 -10.99
C TYR A 31 12.56 -8.99 -12.20
N GLN A 32 13.12 -9.66 -13.22
CA GLN A 32 12.39 -10.12 -14.41
C GLN A 32 11.25 -11.11 -14.09
N THR A 33 11.29 -11.75 -12.92
CA THR A 33 10.33 -12.79 -12.51
C THR A 33 9.42 -12.37 -11.36
N SER A 34 9.60 -11.15 -10.84
CA SER A 34 8.67 -10.53 -9.89
C SER A 34 7.32 -10.29 -10.57
N ASP A 35 6.20 -10.55 -9.87
CA ASP A 35 4.85 -10.22 -10.35
C ASP A 35 4.65 -8.72 -10.62
N SER A 36 5.56 -7.88 -10.12
CA SER A 36 5.67 -6.48 -10.54
C SER A 36 5.90 -6.33 -12.06
N MET A 37 6.56 -7.29 -12.71
CA MET A 37 6.77 -7.36 -14.17
C MET A 37 5.69 -8.15 -14.91
N ALA A 38 4.80 -8.86 -14.20
CA ALA A 38 3.74 -9.70 -14.78
C ALA A 38 2.45 -8.94 -15.17
N GLY A 39 2.45 -7.60 -15.08
CA GLY A 39 1.35 -6.77 -15.59
C GLY A 39 0.03 -6.88 -14.83
N THR A 40 0.03 -7.35 -13.56
CA THR A 40 -1.17 -7.28 -12.72
C THR A 40 -1.62 -5.82 -12.59
N PRO A 41 -2.92 -5.49 -12.77
CA PRO A 41 -3.40 -4.12 -12.71
C PRO A 41 -2.93 -3.45 -11.42
N ARG A 42 -2.24 -2.33 -11.58
CA ARG A 42 -1.65 -1.54 -10.50
C ARG A 42 -2.60 -0.37 -10.17
N PRO A 43 -3.57 -0.48 -9.25
CA PRO A 43 -4.18 0.71 -8.68
C PRO A 43 -3.15 1.38 -7.77
N GLY A 44 -2.49 2.42 -8.30
CA GLY A 44 -1.44 3.18 -7.61
C GLY A 44 -0.09 2.47 -7.56
N SER A 45 0.94 3.06 -8.17
CA SER A 45 2.32 2.57 -8.05
C SER A 45 3.28 3.73 -7.81
N GLY A 46 4.17 3.57 -6.83
CA GLY A 46 5.35 4.41 -6.67
C GLY A 46 6.59 3.75 -7.27
N THR A 47 7.58 4.55 -7.63
CA THR A 47 8.93 4.16 -8.01
C THR A 47 9.90 4.62 -6.93
N VAL A 48 10.85 3.78 -6.51
CA VAL A 48 11.99 4.29 -5.72
C VAL A 48 12.89 5.03 -6.69
N THR A 49 13.17 6.29 -6.39
CA THR A 49 14.05 7.14 -7.21
C THR A 49 15.50 7.02 -6.74
N ASN A 50 15.71 6.81 -5.44
CA ASN A 50 17.00 6.51 -4.82
C ASN A 50 16.78 5.78 -3.48
N PRO A 51 17.80 5.19 -2.84
CA PRO A 51 17.62 4.41 -1.60
C PRO A 51 16.91 5.11 -0.44
N SER A 52 16.80 6.44 -0.47
CA SER A 52 16.15 7.27 0.54
C SER A 52 14.85 7.94 0.07
N SER A 53 14.41 7.71 -1.17
CA SER A 53 13.29 8.46 -1.77
C SER A 53 12.38 7.60 -2.64
N ILE A 54 11.09 7.77 -2.42
CA ILE A 54 10.02 7.12 -3.19
C ILE A 54 9.19 8.21 -3.87
N SER A 55 9.05 8.11 -5.19
CA SER A 55 8.14 8.92 -5.97
C SER A 55 6.86 8.14 -6.21
N TYR A 56 5.71 8.70 -5.84
CA TYR A 56 4.41 8.13 -6.18
C TYR A 56 3.50 9.24 -6.68
N LYS A 57 2.59 8.88 -7.59
CA LYS A 57 1.61 9.82 -8.14
C LYS A 57 0.22 9.31 -7.83
N LEU A 58 -0.56 10.14 -7.14
CA LEU A 58 -1.97 9.89 -6.93
C LEU A 58 -2.67 9.86 -8.30
N ASN A 59 -3.23 8.71 -8.68
CA ASN A 59 -3.98 8.58 -9.92
C ASN A 59 -5.39 9.17 -9.76
N ASN A 60 -6.12 9.31 -10.87
CA ASN A 60 -7.44 9.95 -10.85
C ASN A 60 -8.50 9.13 -10.10
N ALA A 61 -8.43 7.79 -10.17
CA ALA A 61 -9.38 6.93 -9.46
C ALA A 61 -9.16 6.98 -7.94
N ASP A 62 -7.90 6.97 -7.51
CA ASP A 62 -7.53 7.08 -6.10
C ASP A 62 -7.90 8.47 -5.54
N GLU A 63 -7.66 9.54 -6.30
CA GLU A 63 -8.10 10.89 -5.94
C GLU A 63 -9.62 10.96 -5.76
N GLU A 64 -10.39 10.41 -6.71
CA GLU A 64 -11.85 10.38 -6.62
C GLU A 64 -12.34 9.57 -5.40
N ASN A 65 -11.70 8.44 -5.11
CA ASN A 65 -12.02 7.63 -3.93
C ASN A 65 -11.71 8.37 -2.62
N LEU A 66 -10.59 9.10 -2.55
CA LEU A 66 -10.26 9.93 -1.39
C LEU A 66 -11.27 11.07 -1.20
N LYS A 67 -11.71 11.72 -2.28
CA LYS A 67 -12.75 12.77 -2.22
C LYS A 67 -14.08 12.22 -1.68
N LYS A 68 -14.50 11.04 -2.16
CA LYS A 68 -15.66 10.33 -1.60
C LYS A 68 -15.48 10.00 -0.12
N GLY A 69 -14.31 9.50 0.26
CA GLY A 69 -13.98 9.21 1.66
C GLY A 69 -14.07 10.46 2.53
N LEU A 70 -13.51 11.58 2.07
CA LEU A 70 -13.52 12.86 2.77
C LEU A 70 -14.95 13.38 2.98
N GLU A 71 -15.80 13.30 1.94
CA GLU A 71 -17.22 13.62 2.05
C GLU A 71 -17.90 12.81 3.16
N ARG A 72 -17.65 11.50 3.22
CA ARG A 72 -18.23 10.62 4.25
C ARG A 72 -17.70 10.94 5.64
N VAL A 73 -16.40 11.21 5.78
CA VAL A 73 -15.79 11.57 7.07
C VAL A 73 -16.39 12.85 7.63
N LEU A 74 -16.56 13.89 6.81
CA LEU A 74 -17.22 15.14 7.25
C LEU A 74 -18.63 14.88 7.80
N ARG A 75 -19.41 14.04 7.12
CA ARG A 75 -20.76 13.65 7.57
C ARG A 75 -20.75 12.82 8.85
N ILE A 76 -19.81 11.88 8.97
CA ILE A 76 -19.65 11.05 10.18
C ILE A 76 -19.28 11.93 11.38
N LEU A 77 -18.34 12.86 11.22
CA LEU A 77 -17.94 13.78 12.28
C LEU A 77 -19.11 14.67 12.74
N ALA A 78 -19.87 15.22 11.79
CA ALA A 78 -21.07 15.98 12.12
C ALA A 78 -22.12 15.14 12.87
N ALA A 79 -22.40 13.91 12.39
CA ALA A 79 -23.34 12.99 13.03
C ALA A 79 -22.87 12.52 14.42
N ALA A 80 -21.55 12.43 14.63
CA ALA A 80 -20.94 12.14 15.93
C ALA A 80 -21.01 13.33 16.91
N GLY A 81 -21.53 14.49 16.49
CA GLY A 81 -21.71 15.66 17.33
C GLY A 81 -20.51 16.60 17.39
N ALA A 82 -19.63 16.56 16.39
CA ALA A 82 -18.53 17.53 16.28
C ALA A 82 -19.07 18.97 16.33
N GLU A 83 -18.40 19.83 17.10
CA GLU A 83 -18.74 21.26 17.17
C GLU A 83 -18.44 21.98 15.86
N GLU A 84 -17.26 21.66 15.30
CA GLU A 84 -16.74 22.24 14.07
C GLU A 84 -16.10 21.12 13.22
N ILE A 85 -16.27 21.21 11.91
CA ILE A 85 -15.67 20.29 10.94
C ILE A 85 -14.92 21.07 9.86
N GLY A 86 -13.91 20.45 9.27
CA GLY A 86 -13.05 21.05 8.25
C GLY A 86 -12.17 20.01 7.59
N THR A 87 -11.38 20.45 6.62
CA THR A 87 -10.37 19.61 5.97
C THR A 87 -8.99 20.20 6.21
N HIS A 88 -7.93 19.40 6.04
CA HIS A 88 -6.55 19.89 6.10
C HIS A 88 -6.08 20.55 4.79
N HIS A 89 -7.02 20.92 3.93
CA HIS A 89 -6.69 21.64 2.71
C HIS A 89 -6.22 23.06 3.04
N GLU A 90 -5.16 23.55 2.39
CA GLU A 90 -4.53 24.86 2.70
C GLU A 90 -5.52 26.03 2.63
N HIS A 91 -6.46 25.97 1.68
CA HIS A 91 -7.55 26.94 1.52
C HIS A 91 -8.91 26.38 1.94
N GLY A 92 -8.91 25.30 2.71
CA GLY A 92 -10.12 24.68 3.25
C GLY A 92 -10.77 25.60 4.27
N ARG A 93 -12.10 25.55 4.33
CA ARG A 93 -12.88 26.26 5.36
C ARG A 93 -13.24 25.31 6.48
N THR A 94 -13.71 25.90 7.57
CA THR A 94 -14.38 25.17 8.64
C THR A 94 -15.85 25.55 8.73
N LEU A 95 -16.65 24.66 9.31
CA LEU A 95 -18.08 24.84 9.51
C LEU A 95 -18.44 24.47 10.95
N LYS A 96 -19.10 25.38 11.66
CA LYS A 96 -19.72 25.09 12.94
C LYS A 96 -21.01 24.30 12.72
N VAL A 97 -21.00 23.03 13.07
CA VAL A 97 -22.05 22.07 12.67
C VAL A 97 -23.41 22.43 13.26
N LYS A 98 -23.46 22.86 14.52
CA LYS A 98 -24.71 23.15 15.24
C LYS A 98 -25.38 24.47 14.83
N GLU A 99 -24.60 25.41 14.30
CA GLU A 99 -25.08 26.72 13.85
C GLU A 99 -25.51 26.69 12.38
N ALA A 100 -25.02 25.72 11.60
CA ALA A 100 -25.24 25.65 10.16
C ALA A 100 -26.65 25.16 9.78
N SER A 101 -27.23 25.78 8.76
CA SER A 101 -28.43 25.23 8.13
C SER A 101 -28.12 23.96 7.34
N LEU A 102 -29.11 23.08 7.12
CA LEU A 102 -28.92 21.89 6.29
C LEU A 102 -28.37 22.22 4.89
N LYS A 103 -28.87 23.30 4.28
CA LYS A 103 -28.42 23.75 2.95
C LYS A 103 -26.96 24.19 2.96
N GLU A 104 -26.54 24.89 4.01
CA GLU A 104 -25.16 25.32 4.20
C GLU A 104 -24.23 24.12 4.44
N PHE A 105 -24.64 23.19 5.29
CA PHE A 105 -23.93 21.95 5.54
C PHE A 105 -23.70 21.13 4.27
N GLU A 106 -24.75 20.91 3.46
CA GLU A 106 -24.63 20.17 2.20
C GLU A 106 -23.72 20.87 1.19
N LYS A 107 -23.80 22.21 1.12
CA LYS A 107 -22.92 23.02 0.26
C LYS A 107 -21.46 22.90 0.73
N PHE A 108 -21.22 23.03 2.04
CA PHE A 108 -19.90 22.91 2.64
C PHE A 108 -19.29 21.54 2.36
N VAL A 109 -20.00 20.45 2.68
CA VAL A 109 -19.51 19.07 2.47
C VAL A 109 -19.12 18.85 1.01
N LYS A 110 -19.96 19.30 0.06
CA LYS A 110 -19.68 19.18 -1.37
C LYS A 110 -18.47 19.99 -1.81
N GLU A 111 -18.37 21.24 -1.38
CA GLU A 111 -17.28 22.13 -1.81
C GLU A 111 -15.94 21.66 -1.24
N GLU A 112 -15.88 21.39 0.06
CA GLU A 112 -14.64 20.97 0.73
C GLU A 112 -14.16 19.58 0.31
N SER A 113 -15.07 18.62 0.07
CA SER A 113 -14.66 17.28 -0.39
C SER A 113 -14.22 17.26 -1.86
N SER A 114 -14.63 18.25 -2.65
CA SER A 114 -14.32 18.32 -4.09
C SER A 114 -12.97 18.95 -4.41
N MET A 115 -12.32 19.59 -3.43
CA MET A 115 -11.06 20.31 -3.63
C MET A 115 -9.97 19.37 -4.17
N PRO A 116 -9.07 19.85 -5.06
CA PRO A 116 -7.99 19.03 -5.61
C PRO A 116 -7.09 18.45 -4.50
N LEU A 117 -6.70 17.19 -4.63
CA LEU A 117 -5.80 16.53 -3.65
C LEU A 117 -4.35 16.43 -4.13
N LYS A 118 -4.07 16.99 -5.31
CA LYS A 118 -2.75 17.00 -5.94
C LYS A 118 -2.07 18.35 -5.76
N LYS A 119 -0.73 18.35 -5.68
CA LYS A 119 0.11 19.56 -5.57
C LYS A 119 -0.21 20.41 -4.33
N LEU A 120 -0.70 19.77 -3.26
CA LEU A 120 -0.93 20.42 -1.98
C LEU A 120 0.40 20.64 -1.25
N SER A 121 0.43 21.66 -0.40
CA SER A 121 1.53 21.90 0.55
C SER A 121 1.70 20.76 1.55
N THR A 122 0.62 20.02 1.84
CA THR A 122 0.60 18.80 2.64
C THR A 122 0.71 17.54 1.80
N THR A 123 1.64 16.65 2.16
CA THR A 123 1.82 15.35 1.50
C THR A 123 0.78 14.34 1.99
N ILE A 124 0.04 13.71 1.07
CA ILE A 124 -0.85 12.57 1.38
C ILE A 124 -0.03 11.29 1.39
N CYS A 125 0.49 10.87 2.55
CA CYS A 125 1.35 9.69 2.67
C CYS A 125 0.69 8.54 3.45
N SER A 126 1.26 7.35 3.29
CA SER A 126 0.98 6.17 4.10
C SER A 126 2.31 5.44 4.35
N ALA A 127 2.45 4.82 5.52
CA ALA A 127 3.58 3.94 5.85
C ALA A 127 3.25 2.46 5.62
N HIS A 128 2.22 2.16 4.81
CA HIS A 128 1.73 0.80 4.55
C HIS A 128 2.10 0.31 3.15
N GLN A 129 3.35 0.49 2.73
CA GLN A 129 3.86 -0.06 1.47
C GLN A 129 3.82 -1.59 1.53
N MET A 130 3.30 -2.21 0.46
CA MET A 130 3.14 -3.66 0.35
C MET A 130 3.03 -4.11 -1.11
N GLY A 131 3.19 -5.41 -1.34
CA GLY A 131 2.94 -6.02 -2.64
C GLY A 131 4.07 -5.89 -3.66
N SER A 132 5.32 -5.78 -3.21
CA SER A 132 6.54 -5.89 -4.03
C SER A 132 6.81 -7.33 -4.51
N CYS A 133 6.35 -8.34 -3.77
CA CYS A 133 6.45 -9.76 -4.12
C CYS A 133 5.10 -10.48 -3.89
N ARG A 134 4.05 -10.01 -4.58
CA ARG A 134 2.67 -10.48 -4.40
C ARG A 134 2.59 -12.01 -4.45
N MET A 135 1.86 -12.59 -3.50
CA MET A 135 1.54 -14.02 -3.55
C MET A 135 0.62 -14.28 -4.75
N GLY A 136 1.19 -14.78 -5.82
CA GLY A 136 0.45 -15.45 -6.89
C GLY A 136 0.14 -16.91 -6.51
N ARG A 137 0.08 -17.78 -7.53
CA ARG A 137 -0.19 -19.23 -7.35
C ARG A 137 0.76 -19.96 -6.38
N ARG A 138 1.92 -19.37 -6.06
CA ARG A 138 2.98 -20.00 -5.27
C ARG A 138 2.99 -19.61 -3.79
N ARG A 139 1.97 -18.90 -3.27
CA ARG A 139 1.77 -18.61 -1.83
C ARG A 139 3.02 -18.10 -1.09
N GLY A 140 3.73 -17.12 -1.67
CA GLY A 140 4.92 -16.54 -1.03
C GLY A 140 6.17 -17.41 -1.10
N ARG A 141 6.13 -18.54 -1.82
CA ARG A 141 7.27 -19.41 -2.08
C ARG A 141 7.88 -19.13 -3.45
N TRP A 142 9.16 -18.80 -3.49
CA TRP A 142 9.90 -18.54 -4.71
C TRP A 142 11.21 -19.31 -4.75
N ARG A 143 11.36 -20.23 -5.72
CA ARG A 143 12.61 -20.99 -6.00
C ARG A 143 13.32 -21.61 -4.77
N GLY A 144 12.55 -22.01 -3.76
CA GLY A 144 13.09 -22.61 -2.52
C GLY A 144 13.11 -21.66 -1.32
N PHE A 145 12.93 -20.36 -1.55
CA PHE A 145 12.81 -19.33 -0.52
C PHE A 145 11.34 -19.06 -0.18
N PHE A 146 11.13 -18.51 1.01
CA PHE A 146 9.83 -18.08 1.51
C PHE A 146 9.92 -16.62 1.92
N MET A 147 8.92 -15.83 1.53
CA MET A 147 8.74 -14.46 2.02
C MET A 147 7.63 -14.42 3.06
N ALA A 148 7.85 -13.63 4.12
CA ALA A 148 7.02 -13.63 5.32
C ALA A 148 6.80 -12.21 5.86
N ASP A 149 6.64 -11.23 4.99
CA ASP A 149 6.44 -9.81 5.33
C ASP A 149 5.34 -9.17 4.47
N SER A 150 5.25 -7.84 4.46
CA SER A 150 4.21 -7.14 3.68
C SER A 150 4.39 -7.22 2.17
N SER A 151 5.57 -7.62 1.66
CA SER A 151 5.81 -7.76 0.22
C SER A 151 4.83 -8.72 -0.44
N VAL A 152 4.31 -9.67 0.32
CA VAL A 152 3.51 -10.79 -0.17
C VAL A 152 2.03 -10.42 -0.42
N PHE A 153 1.55 -9.29 0.12
CA PHE A 153 0.15 -8.90 -0.08
C PHE A 153 -0.16 -8.52 -1.52
N SER A 154 -1.23 -9.08 -2.08
CA SER A 154 -1.63 -8.82 -3.46
C SER A 154 -2.18 -7.41 -3.69
N THR A 155 -2.67 -6.72 -2.66
CA THR A 155 -3.21 -5.35 -2.69
C THR A 155 -3.08 -4.71 -1.31
N ALA A 156 -3.29 -3.39 -1.24
CA ALA A 156 -3.47 -2.70 0.04
C ALA A 156 -4.62 -3.32 0.86
N LEU A 157 -4.43 -3.47 2.18
CA LEU A 157 -5.44 -4.05 3.08
C LEU A 157 -6.52 -3.06 3.53
N GLY A 158 -6.32 -1.75 3.32
CA GLY A 158 -7.25 -0.70 3.74
C GLY A 158 -7.29 -0.42 5.25
N MET A 159 -6.43 -1.06 6.04
CA MET A 159 -6.30 -0.90 7.49
C MET A 159 -4.82 -0.92 7.91
N ASN A 160 -4.54 -0.74 9.21
CA ASN A 160 -3.19 -0.94 9.75
C ASN A 160 -2.76 -2.41 9.52
N PRO A 161 -1.65 -2.65 8.79
CA PRO A 161 -1.30 -3.99 8.34
C PRO A 161 -0.60 -4.83 9.40
N MET A 162 -0.24 -4.30 10.57
CA MET A 162 0.63 -4.99 11.54
C MET A 162 0.16 -6.41 11.87
N VAL A 163 -1.11 -6.57 12.28
CA VAL A 163 -1.67 -7.88 12.67
C VAL A 163 -1.78 -8.81 11.46
N ALA A 164 -2.11 -8.27 10.28
CA ALA A 164 -2.18 -9.05 9.05
C ALA A 164 -0.80 -9.55 8.62
N ILE A 165 0.24 -8.72 8.74
CA ILE A 165 1.64 -9.09 8.49
C ILE A 165 2.03 -10.24 9.44
N GLN A 166 1.79 -10.10 10.74
CA GLN A 166 2.08 -11.15 11.71
C GLN A 166 1.37 -12.48 11.37
N ALA A 167 0.09 -12.40 11.01
CA ALA A 167 -0.69 -13.57 10.63
C ALA A 167 -0.13 -14.25 9.38
N ILE A 168 0.23 -13.50 8.33
CA ILE A 168 0.79 -14.12 7.12
C ILE A 168 2.19 -14.68 7.38
N SER A 169 3.02 -14.01 8.19
CA SER A 169 4.33 -14.56 8.60
C SER A 169 4.17 -15.90 9.31
N TYR A 170 3.19 -16.02 10.22
CA TYR A 170 2.89 -17.27 10.91
C TYR A 170 2.43 -18.37 9.94
N CYS A 171 1.51 -18.07 9.02
CA CYS A 171 1.06 -19.00 7.99
C CYS A 171 2.21 -19.46 7.08
N THR A 172 3.11 -18.55 6.71
CA THR A 172 4.32 -18.89 5.94
C THR A 172 5.21 -19.83 6.74
N ALA A 173 5.42 -19.59 8.03
CA ALA A 173 6.20 -20.47 8.89
C ALA A 173 5.61 -21.88 9.00
N GLN A 174 4.27 -22.01 9.12
CA GLN A 174 3.60 -23.32 9.09
C GLN A 174 3.81 -24.03 7.74
N SER A 175 3.71 -23.29 6.63
CA SER A 175 3.96 -23.84 5.29
C SER A 175 5.41 -24.34 5.13
N VAL A 176 6.38 -23.66 5.76
CA VAL A 176 7.77 -24.10 5.82
C VAL A 176 7.89 -25.43 6.56
N LEU A 177 7.27 -25.55 7.75
CA LEU A 177 7.28 -26.78 8.54
C LEU A 177 6.68 -27.96 7.77
N GLU A 178 5.56 -27.75 7.07
CA GLU A 178 4.95 -28.79 6.22
C GLU A 178 5.90 -29.26 5.11
N VAL A 179 6.58 -28.32 4.43
CA VAL A 179 7.54 -28.65 3.37
C VAL A 179 8.74 -29.42 3.92
N LEU A 180 9.23 -29.04 5.10
CA LEU A 180 10.35 -29.74 5.75
C LEU A 180 9.94 -31.11 6.31
N GLY A 181 8.77 -31.23 6.92
CA GLY A 181 8.24 -32.49 7.44
C GLY A 181 7.87 -33.49 6.34
N SER A 182 7.50 -32.99 5.15
CA SER A 182 7.23 -33.82 3.97
C SER A 182 8.51 -34.34 3.29
N LYS A 183 9.66 -33.70 3.51
CA LYS A 183 10.98 -34.25 3.16
C LYS A 183 11.36 -35.30 4.20
N LYS A 184 10.74 -36.49 4.17
CA LYS A 184 11.35 -37.66 4.83
C LYS A 184 12.73 -37.88 4.20
N TYR A 185 13.77 -37.91 5.02
CA TYR A 185 15.12 -38.30 4.62
C TYR A 185 15.04 -39.64 3.87
N ILE A 186 15.25 -39.60 2.56
CA ILE A 186 15.62 -40.76 1.73
C ILE A 186 17.12 -40.67 1.56
#